data_AF-A0A9E3UI81-F1
#
_entry.id   AF-A0A9E3UI81-F1
#
_cell.length_a   1.000
_cell.length_b   1.000
_cell.length_c   1.000
_cell.angle_alpha   90.00
_cell.angle_beta   90.00
_cell.angle_gamma   90.00
#
_symmetry.space_group_name_H-M   'P 1'
#
loop_
_entity.id
_entity.type
_entity.pdbx_description
1 polymer ?
#
loop_
_entity_poly.entity_id
_entity_poly.type
_entity_poly.pdbx_seq_one_letter_code
_entity_poly.pdbx_strand_id
1 'polypeptide(L)'
;MVMFGVTLGQRRVGGNRRSIIARLPRPQTCGIIALSFIAIAFSAPNARALDRVFDGALDKVMGTLSVRFEPVMSQGSLIGCQIVYETTIRDWTYRKGAPLRVDGSVGFMTGERGDVSKLGATVKVVVNEIDNDTKYQVIFRPSAPSRAYIANEIFESNLDDLVSANRSDAPGGLFAIYQPLKTLQIVMESLDNAELNVFFNQMNGGSDIRLKVALDVERTDDSGAKVRSQKAISAFRACLPRLIRRS
;
A
#
# COMPACT_ATOMS: atom_id res chain seq x y z
N MET A 1 15.43 -40.70 -4.95
CA MET A 1 16.77 -41.08 -5.45
C MET A 1 16.75 -40.96 -6.96
N VAL A 2 17.08 -39.78 -7.49
CA VAL A 2 17.44 -39.55 -8.90
C VAL A 2 18.46 -38.42 -8.88
N MET A 3 19.71 -38.74 -9.24
CA MET A 3 20.81 -37.79 -9.36
C MET A 3 20.63 -36.95 -10.63
N PHE A 4 20.89 -35.65 -10.54
CA PHE A 4 21.31 -34.84 -11.69
C PHE A 4 22.53 -34.04 -11.26
N GLY A 5 23.68 -34.39 -11.85
CA GLY A 5 24.88 -33.57 -11.86
C GLY A 5 25.15 -33.10 -13.28
N VAL A 6 25.43 -31.81 -13.46
CA VAL A 6 26.07 -31.19 -14.65
C VAL A 6 26.64 -29.84 -14.17
N THR A 7 27.93 -29.74 -13.87
CA THR A 7 29.07 -29.32 -14.72
C THR A 7 29.45 -27.84 -14.51
N LEU A 8 30.61 -27.66 -13.87
CA LEU A 8 31.36 -26.41 -13.73
C LEU A 8 31.93 -25.98 -15.09
N GLY A 9 31.63 -24.74 -15.50
CA GLY A 9 32.26 -24.07 -16.64
C GLY A 9 32.96 -22.79 -16.21
N GLN A 10 34.28 -22.87 -16.02
CA GLN A 10 35.15 -21.70 -15.96
C GLN A 10 35.28 -21.06 -17.34
N ARG A 11 35.19 -19.72 -17.42
CA ARG A 11 35.89 -18.94 -18.45
C ARG A 11 36.32 -17.58 -17.90
N ARG A 12 37.64 -17.39 -17.83
CA ARG A 12 38.33 -16.10 -17.71
C ARG A 12 38.15 -15.29 -18.99
N VAL A 13 37.96 -13.98 -18.87
CA VAL A 13 38.51 -13.01 -19.83
C VAL A 13 38.98 -11.78 -19.05
N GLY A 14 40.28 -11.51 -19.13
CA GLY A 14 40.90 -10.28 -18.65
C GLY A 14 40.64 -9.12 -19.62
N GLY A 15 40.61 -7.90 -19.09
CA GLY A 15 40.29 -6.70 -19.87
C GLY A 15 40.89 -5.44 -19.27
N ASN A 16 42.21 -5.37 -19.38
CA ASN A 16 43.09 -4.24 -19.10
C ASN A 16 42.64 -2.95 -19.82
N ARG A 17 42.27 -1.86 -19.10
CA ARG A 17 42.17 -0.51 -19.68
C ARG A 17 42.65 0.59 -18.73
N ARG A 18 43.95 0.88 -18.88
CA ARG A 18 44.62 2.19 -19.00
C ARG A 18 43.86 3.42 -18.47
N SER A 19 44.39 3.94 -17.36
CA SER A 19 44.29 5.31 -16.89
C SER A 19 44.94 6.30 -17.86
N ILE A 20 44.17 7.24 -18.41
CA ILE A 20 44.66 8.41 -19.14
C ILE A 20 44.41 9.63 -18.27
N ILE A 21 45.48 10.18 -17.69
CA ILE A 21 45.49 11.46 -16.98
C ILE A 21 45.71 12.55 -18.02
N ALA A 22 44.64 13.23 -18.43
CA ALA A 22 44.73 14.43 -19.25
C ALA A 22 44.89 15.65 -18.31
N ARG A 23 46.10 16.24 -18.28
CA ARG A 23 46.34 17.57 -17.72
C ARG A 23 45.81 18.60 -18.71
N LEU A 24 44.82 19.38 -18.30
CA LEU A 24 44.38 20.58 -19.03
C LEU A 24 45.09 21.83 -18.47
N PRO A 25 45.42 22.80 -19.35
CA PRO A 25 46.21 23.98 -19.03
C PRO A 25 45.42 25.04 -18.26
N ARG A 26 46.16 25.80 -17.42
CA ARG A 26 45.70 27.00 -16.72
C ARG A 26 45.31 28.10 -17.73
N PRO A 27 44.11 28.70 -17.65
CA PRO A 27 43.83 29.93 -18.38
C PRO A 27 44.46 31.14 -17.68
N GLN A 28 45.18 31.92 -18.48
CA GLN A 28 45.79 33.19 -18.13
C GLN A 28 44.71 34.27 -17.91
N THR A 29 44.98 35.14 -16.95
CA THR A 29 44.27 36.39 -16.66
C THR A 29 44.30 37.33 -17.87
N CYS A 30 43.13 37.74 -18.36
CA CYS A 30 43.03 38.81 -19.36
C CYS A 30 41.69 39.56 -19.24
N GLY A 31 41.77 40.88 -19.06
CA GLY A 31 40.82 41.84 -19.63
C GLY A 31 39.48 42.04 -18.92
N ILE A 32 39.43 43.07 -18.08
CA ILE A 32 38.20 43.77 -17.67
C ILE A 32 37.57 44.42 -18.92
N ILE A 33 36.38 43.98 -19.32
CA ILE A 33 35.42 44.79 -20.08
C ILE A 33 34.03 44.55 -19.46
N ALA A 34 33.60 45.50 -18.63
CA ALA A 34 32.27 45.55 -18.05
C ALA A 34 31.26 46.00 -19.12
N LEU A 35 30.60 45.03 -19.76
CA LEU A 35 29.39 45.26 -20.54
C LEU A 35 28.21 44.86 -19.66
N SER A 36 27.49 45.88 -19.17
CA SER A 36 26.26 45.74 -18.39
C SER A 36 25.15 45.15 -19.25
N PHE A 37 25.13 43.82 -19.35
CA PHE A 37 23.94 43.09 -19.77
C PHE A 37 22.91 43.21 -18.66
N ILE A 38 21.86 44.00 -18.88
CA ILE A 38 20.63 43.96 -18.10
C ILE A 38 20.02 42.58 -18.36
N ALA A 39 20.44 41.59 -17.57
CA ALA A 39 19.79 40.30 -17.48
C ALA A 39 18.42 40.55 -16.85
N ILE A 40 17.39 40.64 -17.69
CA ILE A 40 16.01 40.49 -17.25
C ILE A 40 15.94 39.06 -16.70
N ALA A 41 16.13 38.92 -15.39
CA ALA A 41 15.88 37.70 -14.67
C ALA A 41 14.40 37.40 -14.81
N PHE A 42 14.06 36.60 -15.83
CA PHE A 42 12.79 35.91 -15.86
C PHE A 42 12.75 35.02 -14.63
N SER A 43 12.15 35.53 -13.56
CA SER A 43 11.84 34.79 -12.35
C SER A 43 10.91 33.66 -12.77
N ALA A 44 11.48 32.49 -13.04
CA ALA A 44 10.69 31.29 -13.28
C ALA A 44 9.72 31.16 -12.09
N PRO A 45 8.41 30.99 -12.34
CA PRO A 45 7.45 30.78 -11.25
C PRO A 45 7.97 29.62 -10.38
N ASN A 46 8.08 29.90 -9.09
CA ASN A 46 8.72 29.00 -8.13
C ASN A 46 8.01 27.65 -8.13
N ALA A 47 8.64 26.58 -8.63
CA ALA A 47 8.14 25.20 -8.54
C ALA A 47 7.65 24.85 -7.11
N ARG A 48 8.28 25.44 -6.10
CA ARG A 48 7.94 25.33 -4.67
C ARG A 48 6.52 25.80 -4.30
N ALA A 49 5.90 26.70 -5.05
CA ALA A 49 4.56 27.19 -4.74
C ALA A 49 3.50 26.14 -5.08
N LEU A 50 3.69 25.40 -6.17
CA LEU A 50 2.75 24.38 -6.62
C LEU A 50 2.88 23.10 -5.77
N ASP A 51 4.09 22.73 -5.37
CA ASP A 51 4.32 21.63 -4.42
C ASP A 51 3.52 21.85 -3.12
N ARG A 52 3.50 23.08 -2.59
CA ARG A 52 2.71 23.42 -1.38
C ARG A 52 1.21 23.29 -1.58
N VAL A 53 0.69 23.64 -2.77
CA VAL A 53 -0.73 23.48 -3.07
C VAL A 53 -1.10 22.01 -3.16
N PHE A 54 -0.24 21.20 -3.79
CA PHE A 54 -0.42 19.76 -3.88
C PHE A 54 -0.36 19.09 -2.49
N ASP A 55 0.64 19.43 -1.67
CA ASP A 55 0.75 18.95 -0.30
C ASP A 55 -0.48 19.33 0.53
N GLY A 56 -0.96 20.57 0.40
CA GLY A 56 -2.16 21.02 1.09
C GLY A 56 -3.45 20.32 0.62
N ALA A 57 -3.52 19.92 -0.65
CA ALA A 57 -4.63 19.12 -1.17
C ALA A 57 -4.55 17.67 -0.67
N LEU A 58 -3.35 17.09 -0.65
CA LEU A 58 -3.09 15.75 -0.13
C LEU A 58 -3.40 15.65 1.36
N ASP A 59 -3.04 16.66 2.15
CA ASP A 59 -3.28 16.67 3.59
C ASP A 59 -4.78 16.57 3.93
N LYS A 60 -5.67 17.11 3.07
CA LYS A 60 -7.13 16.98 3.23
C LYS A 60 -7.62 15.55 3.03
N VAL A 61 -6.92 14.76 2.24
CA VAL A 61 -7.29 13.37 1.90
C VAL A 61 -6.49 12.34 2.70
N MET A 62 -5.77 12.76 3.74
CA MET A 62 -5.09 11.82 4.65
C MET A 62 -6.08 11.04 5.53
N GLY A 63 -5.66 9.83 5.91
CA GLY A 63 -6.43 8.85 6.66
C GLY A 63 -7.42 8.08 5.80
N THR A 64 -8.38 7.41 6.46
CA THR A 64 -9.43 6.65 5.79
C THR A 64 -10.29 7.53 4.89
N LEU A 65 -10.38 7.16 3.61
CA LEU A 65 -11.18 7.83 2.61
C LEU A 65 -12.59 7.25 2.53
N SER A 66 -12.72 5.92 2.50
CA SER A 66 -14.01 5.25 2.52
C SER A 66 -13.90 3.85 3.11
N VAL A 67 -14.99 3.39 3.73
CA VAL A 67 -15.17 2.02 4.21
C VAL A 67 -16.56 1.56 3.81
N ARG A 68 -16.62 0.38 3.20
CA ARG A 68 -17.90 -0.24 2.81
C ARG A 68 -17.87 -1.74 3.04
N PHE A 69 -19.06 -2.30 3.18
CA PHE A 69 -19.26 -3.73 3.22
C PHE A 69 -19.55 -4.25 1.81
N GLU A 70 -18.91 -5.36 1.43
CA GLU A 70 -19.20 -6.07 0.18
C GLU A 70 -19.43 -7.57 0.48
N PRO A 71 -20.62 -8.13 0.18
CA PRO A 71 -20.81 -9.57 0.19
C PRO A 71 -20.17 -10.18 -1.06
N VAL A 72 -19.56 -11.35 -0.91
CA VAL A 72 -19.01 -12.11 -2.03
C VAL A 72 -19.98 -13.23 -2.39
N MET A 73 -20.45 -13.21 -3.63
CA MET A 73 -21.42 -14.19 -4.15
C MET A 73 -20.77 -15.04 -5.24
N SER A 74 -21.07 -16.33 -5.25
CA SER A 74 -20.73 -17.24 -6.35
C SER A 74 -21.94 -18.09 -6.68
N GLN A 75 -22.33 -18.11 -7.96
CA GLN A 75 -23.48 -18.87 -8.46
C GLN A 75 -24.77 -18.65 -7.63
N GLY A 76 -25.04 -17.40 -7.25
CA GLY A 76 -26.23 -17.04 -6.46
C GLY A 76 -26.14 -17.37 -4.96
N SER A 77 -25.02 -17.91 -4.49
CA SER A 77 -24.79 -18.27 -3.09
C SER A 77 -23.76 -17.35 -2.42
N LEU A 78 -23.99 -17.00 -1.16
CA LEU A 78 -23.05 -16.21 -0.36
C LEU A 78 -21.84 -17.08 -0.01
N ILE A 79 -20.66 -16.67 -0.48
CA ILE A 79 -19.39 -17.36 -0.23
C ILE A 79 -18.41 -16.49 0.57
N GLY A 80 -18.75 -15.24 0.88
CA GLY A 80 -17.89 -14.43 1.71
C GLY A 80 -18.50 -13.12 2.17
N CYS A 81 -17.88 -12.55 3.20
CA CYS A 81 -18.21 -11.27 3.80
C CYS A 81 -16.91 -10.48 3.90
N GLN A 82 -16.81 -9.29 3.32
CA GLN A 82 -15.61 -8.46 3.42
C GLN A 82 -15.93 -6.99 3.71
N ILE A 83 -15.01 -6.34 4.42
CA ILE A 83 -14.90 -4.89 4.54
C ILE A 83 -13.86 -4.44 3.54
N VAL A 84 -14.23 -3.49 2.68
CA VAL A 84 -13.34 -2.85 1.71
C VAL A 84 -13.08 -1.43 2.17
N TYR A 85 -11.82 -1.02 2.14
CA TYR A 85 -11.39 0.30 2.57
C TYR A 85 -10.45 0.95 1.55
N GLU A 86 -10.47 2.27 1.55
CA GLU A 86 -9.54 3.14 0.84
C GLU A 86 -8.97 4.14 1.85
N THR A 87 -7.67 4.37 1.80
CA THR A 87 -6.98 5.27 2.73
C THR A 87 -5.74 5.88 2.09
N THR A 88 -5.36 7.08 2.56
CA THR A 88 -4.10 7.71 2.19
C THR A 88 -3.27 7.94 3.45
N ILE A 89 -1.99 7.55 3.43
CA ILE A 89 -1.10 7.71 4.57
C ILE A 89 0.24 8.33 4.15
N ARG A 90 1.00 8.82 5.12
CA ARG A 90 2.40 9.18 4.94
C ARG A 90 3.28 8.05 5.41
N ASP A 91 4.18 7.58 4.54
CA ASP A 91 5.15 6.55 4.91
C ASP A 91 6.44 7.17 5.47
N TRP A 92 6.54 7.21 6.79
CA TRP A 92 7.74 7.62 7.50
C TRP A 92 8.79 6.51 7.62
N THR A 93 8.42 5.26 7.32
CA THR A 93 9.28 4.09 7.51
C THR A 93 10.27 3.95 6.35
N TYR A 94 9.80 4.05 5.10
CA TYR A 94 10.65 3.85 3.93
C TYR A 94 10.83 5.12 3.08
N ARG A 95 9.82 5.99 3.04
CA ARG A 95 9.76 7.11 2.10
C ARG A 95 9.75 8.50 2.73
N LYS A 96 10.27 8.65 3.96
CA LYS A 96 10.47 9.95 4.64
C LYS A 96 9.23 10.86 4.66
N GLY A 97 8.05 10.26 4.83
CA GLY A 97 6.77 10.98 4.89
C GLY A 97 6.08 11.18 3.54
N ALA A 98 6.59 10.57 2.46
CA ALA A 98 5.93 10.60 1.16
C ALA A 98 4.56 9.90 1.22
N PRO A 99 3.56 10.41 0.47
CA PRO A 99 2.21 9.87 0.48
C PRO A 99 2.12 8.51 -0.20
N LEU A 100 1.27 7.64 0.36
CA LEU A 100 0.83 6.37 -0.19
C LEU A 100 -0.69 6.33 -0.25
N ARG A 101 -1.23 5.84 -1.35
CA ARG A 101 -2.61 5.37 -1.43
C ARG A 101 -2.62 3.88 -1.12
N VAL A 102 -3.47 3.47 -0.18
CA VAL A 102 -3.65 2.08 0.20
C VAL A 102 -5.13 1.72 0.03
N ASP A 103 -5.40 0.77 -0.83
CA ASP A 103 -6.72 0.17 -1.00
C ASP A 103 -6.65 -1.26 -0.45
N GLY A 104 -7.70 -1.76 0.17
CA GLY A 104 -7.64 -3.11 0.71
C GLY A 104 -8.97 -3.68 1.15
N SER A 105 -8.92 -4.94 1.56
CA SER A 105 -10.07 -5.60 2.16
C SER A 105 -9.66 -6.61 3.23
N VAL A 106 -10.54 -6.79 4.20
CA VAL A 106 -10.45 -7.88 5.18
C VAL A 106 -11.78 -8.59 5.21
N GLY A 107 -11.76 -9.92 5.14
CA GLY A 107 -12.98 -10.68 5.07
C GLY A 107 -12.84 -12.15 5.43
N PHE A 108 -13.95 -12.84 5.34
CA PHE A 108 -14.04 -14.29 5.49
C PHE A 108 -14.68 -14.86 4.24
N MET A 109 -14.14 -15.96 3.74
CA MET A 109 -14.63 -16.64 2.57
C MET A 109 -14.70 -18.14 2.85
N THR A 110 -15.76 -18.79 2.39
CA THR A 110 -15.88 -20.25 2.38
C THR A 110 -15.44 -20.80 1.03
N GLY A 111 -15.12 -22.10 1.01
CA GLY A 111 -14.86 -22.82 -0.21
C GLY A 111 -16.12 -23.03 -1.07
N GLU A 112 -16.02 -23.93 -2.04
CA GLU A 112 -17.15 -24.30 -2.89
C GLU A 112 -18.41 -24.63 -2.08
N ARG A 113 -19.56 -24.12 -2.54
CA ARG A 113 -20.90 -24.33 -1.96
C ARG A 113 -21.08 -23.90 -0.50
N GLY A 114 -20.20 -23.05 0.04
CA GLY A 114 -20.40 -22.54 1.40
C GLY A 114 -19.87 -23.46 2.50
N ASP A 115 -19.02 -24.44 2.17
CA ASP A 115 -18.42 -25.37 3.13
C ASP A 115 -17.60 -24.62 4.20
N VAL A 116 -18.12 -24.59 5.43
CA VAL A 116 -17.51 -23.92 6.59
C VAL A 116 -16.23 -24.60 7.05
N SER A 117 -16.03 -25.89 6.74
CA SER A 117 -14.74 -26.55 7.00
C SER A 117 -13.59 -25.93 6.18
N LYS A 118 -13.94 -25.18 5.12
CA LYS A 118 -13.02 -24.42 4.25
C LYS A 118 -13.14 -22.92 4.44
N LEU A 119 -13.57 -22.47 5.63
CA LEU A 119 -13.57 -21.05 5.97
C LEU A 119 -12.14 -20.53 6.07
N GLY A 120 -11.81 -19.55 5.24
CA GLY A 120 -10.55 -18.82 5.28
C GLY A 120 -10.79 -17.35 5.60
N ALA A 121 -9.85 -16.75 6.32
CA ALA A 121 -9.77 -15.31 6.45
C ALA A 121 -8.92 -14.74 5.32
N THR A 122 -9.31 -13.59 4.76
CA THR A 122 -8.59 -12.92 3.68
C THR A 122 -8.17 -11.52 4.10
N VAL A 123 -6.93 -11.15 3.74
CA VAL A 123 -6.39 -9.79 3.88
C VAL A 123 -5.80 -9.41 2.53
N LYS A 124 -6.39 -8.41 1.87
CA LYS A 124 -5.91 -7.82 0.62
C LYS A 124 -5.39 -6.42 0.92
N VAL A 125 -4.19 -6.12 0.44
CA VAL A 125 -3.60 -4.77 0.52
C VAL A 125 -2.99 -4.43 -0.83
N VAL A 126 -3.42 -3.31 -1.40
CA VAL A 126 -2.93 -2.72 -2.64
C VAL A 126 -2.30 -1.39 -2.31
N VAL A 127 -1.00 -1.26 -2.56
CA VAL A 127 -0.25 -0.05 -2.22
C VAL A 127 0.23 0.62 -3.48
N ASN A 128 -0.10 1.91 -3.60
CA ASN A 128 0.36 2.78 -4.67
C ASN A 128 1.11 3.97 -4.06
N GLU A 129 2.32 4.19 -4.53
CA GLU A 129 3.07 5.41 -4.27
C GLU A 129 2.43 6.56 -5.01
N ILE A 130 2.14 7.65 -4.30
CA ILE A 130 1.70 8.89 -4.92
C ILE A 130 2.96 9.72 -5.23
N ASP A 131 3.13 10.08 -6.50
CA ASP A 131 4.18 10.97 -6.97
C ASP A 131 3.56 12.04 -7.88
N ASN A 132 4.27 13.15 -8.07
CA ASN A 132 3.88 14.20 -8.99
C ASN A 132 4.87 14.23 -10.16
N ASP A 133 4.38 14.12 -11.39
CA ASP A 133 5.26 14.27 -12.56
C ASP A 133 5.74 15.73 -12.71
N THR A 134 6.78 15.90 -13.51
CA THR A 134 7.23 17.16 -14.13
C THR A 134 6.12 17.97 -14.81
N LYS A 135 4.98 17.34 -15.14
CA LYS A 135 3.79 17.98 -15.72
C LYS A 135 2.65 18.22 -14.71
N TYR A 136 2.92 18.08 -13.42
CA TYR A 136 1.95 18.29 -12.33
C TYR A 136 0.74 17.35 -12.38
N GLN A 137 0.96 16.13 -12.85
CA GLN A 137 -0.04 15.06 -12.85
C GLN A 137 0.23 14.10 -11.72
N VAL A 138 -0.82 13.72 -11.00
CA VAL A 138 -0.76 12.69 -9.96
C VAL A 138 -0.50 11.34 -10.61
N ILE A 139 0.66 10.75 -10.33
CA ILE A 139 1.03 9.41 -10.78
C ILE A 139 0.90 8.45 -9.59
N PHE A 140 0.26 7.32 -9.84
CA PHE A 140 0.23 6.18 -8.92
C PHE A 140 1.24 5.13 -9.41
N ARG A 141 2.31 4.89 -8.64
CA ARG A 141 3.28 3.83 -8.92
C ARG A 141 3.01 2.62 -8.02
N PRO A 142 2.67 1.44 -8.58
CA PRO A 142 2.44 0.25 -7.77
C PRO A 142 3.66 -0.14 -6.93
N SER A 143 3.46 -0.40 -5.64
CA SER A 143 4.54 -0.72 -4.69
C SER A 143 4.11 -1.87 -3.78
N ALA A 144 3.99 -3.06 -4.37
CA ALA A 144 3.31 -4.18 -3.76
C ALA A 144 4.04 -4.72 -2.51
N PRO A 145 3.35 -4.88 -1.37
CA PRO A 145 3.97 -5.35 -0.13
C PRO A 145 4.37 -6.82 -0.25
N SER A 146 5.34 -7.28 0.55
CA SER A 146 5.72 -8.70 0.59
C SER A 146 5.00 -9.48 1.70
N ARG A 147 4.44 -8.76 2.68
CA ARG A 147 3.53 -9.29 3.71
C ARG A 147 2.47 -8.25 4.05
N ALA A 148 1.28 -8.73 4.40
CA ALA A 148 0.19 -7.89 4.87
C ALA A 148 -0.69 -8.70 5.82
N TYR A 149 -0.92 -8.22 7.04
CA TYR A 149 -1.64 -8.92 8.10
C TYR A 149 -2.44 -7.92 8.95
N ILE A 150 -3.23 -8.41 9.91
CA ILE A 150 -3.94 -7.56 10.87
C ILE A 150 -3.50 -7.88 12.30
N ALA A 151 -3.63 -6.90 13.20
CA ALA A 151 -3.39 -7.10 14.63
C ALA A 151 -4.38 -6.28 15.47
N ASN A 152 -4.57 -6.65 16.73
CA ASN A 152 -5.32 -5.84 17.69
C ASN A 152 -4.46 -4.71 18.29
N GLU A 153 -5.03 -3.94 19.22
CA GLU A 153 -4.33 -2.81 19.86
C GLU A 153 -3.15 -3.25 20.74
N ILE A 154 -3.13 -4.51 21.20
CA ILE A 154 -2.02 -5.10 21.97
C ILE A 154 -1.01 -5.84 21.08
N PHE A 155 -1.10 -5.68 19.75
CA PHE A 155 -0.19 -6.23 18.75
C PHE A 155 -0.20 -7.76 18.61
N GLU A 156 -1.25 -8.44 19.06
CA GLU A 156 -1.49 -9.83 18.68
C GLU A 156 -1.96 -9.87 17.23
N SER A 157 -1.16 -10.50 16.37
CA SER A 157 -1.38 -10.51 14.92
C SER A 157 -1.81 -11.88 14.40
N ASN A 158 -2.48 -11.93 13.26
CA ASN A 158 -2.75 -13.18 12.55
C ASN A 158 -1.59 -13.68 11.68
N LEU A 159 -0.39 -13.05 11.75
CA LEU A 159 0.70 -13.35 10.82
C LEU A 159 1.18 -14.81 10.89
N ASP A 160 1.27 -15.38 12.09
CA ASP A 160 1.70 -16.77 12.31
C ASP A 160 0.69 -17.80 11.76
N ASP A 161 -0.54 -17.36 11.49
CA ASP A 161 -1.63 -18.18 10.95
C ASP A 161 -1.73 -18.09 9.41
N LEU A 162 -0.69 -17.58 8.75
CA LEU A 162 -0.65 -17.45 7.30
C LEU A 162 -0.69 -18.83 6.63
N VAL A 163 -1.71 -19.04 5.79
CA VAL A 163 -1.86 -20.26 4.97
C VAL A 163 -1.16 -20.06 3.63
N SER A 164 -1.42 -18.93 2.96
CA SER A 164 -0.79 -18.60 1.68
C SER A 164 -0.85 -17.10 1.40
N ALA A 165 0.10 -16.59 0.64
CA ALA A 165 0.09 -15.21 0.14
C ALA A 165 0.51 -15.20 -1.32
N ASN A 166 -0.22 -14.46 -2.14
CA ASN A 166 0.04 -14.32 -3.57
C ASN A 166 -0.08 -12.86 -4.00
N ARG A 167 0.61 -12.49 -5.09
CA ARG A 167 0.38 -11.19 -5.72
C ARG A 167 -1.09 -11.11 -6.16
N SER A 168 -1.71 -9.96 -5.93
CA SER A 168 -3.06 -9.72 -6.44
C SER A 168 -3.00 -9.51 -7.95
N ASP A 169 -4.13 -9.75 -8.60
CA ASP A 169 -4.47 -9.26 -9.93
C ASP A 169 -4.31 -7.73 -10.09
N ALA A 170 -4.60 -6.97 -9.02
CA ALA A 170 -4.37 -5.53 -8.95
C ALA A 170 -2.86 -5.23 -8.81
N PRO A 171 -2.27 -4.40 -9.69
CA PRO A 171 -0.90 -3.92 -9.52
C PRO A 171 -0.72 -3.26 -8.15
N GLY A 172 0.38 -3.57 -7.47
CA GLY A 172 0.61 -3.05 -6.11
C GLY A 172 -0.04 -3.91 -5.02
N GLY A 173 -0.72 -5.00 -5.41
CA GLY A 173 -1.49 -5.83 -4.51
C GLY A 173 -0.79 -7.07 -3.97
N LEU A 174 -1.09 -7.39 -2.71
CA LEU A 174 -0.88 -8.69 -2.08
C LEU A 174 -2.24 -9.20 -1.56
N PHE A 175 -2.52 -10.47 -1.80
CA PHE A 175 -3.67 -11.19 -1.27
C PHE A 175 -3.18 -12.33 -0.39
N ALA A 176 -3.51 -12.26 0.90
CA ALA A 176 -3.09 -13.23 1.90
C ALA A 176 -4.31 -13.95 2.50
N ILE A 177 -4.16 -15.26 2.71
CA ILE A 177 -5.17 -16.14 3.30
C ILE A 177 -4.63 -16.64 4.64
N TYR A 178 -5.46 -16.53 5.66
CA TYR A 178 -5.15 -16.87 7.05
C TYR A 178 -6.13 -17.90 7.61
N GLN A 179 -5.72 -18.60 8.66
CA GLN A 179 -6.67 -19.36 9.47
C GLN A 179 -7.74 -18.41 10.06
N PRO A 180 -9.00 -18.84 10.14
CA PRO A 180 -10.11 -17.94 10.42
C PRO A 180 -10.21 -17.54 11.90
N LEU A 181 -9.80 -18.39 12.84
CA LEU A 181 -10.12 -18.21 14.27
C LEU A 181 -9.51 -16.94 14.89
N LYS A 182 -8.18 -16.78 14.79
CA LYS A 182 -7.49 -15.60 15.33
C LYS A 182 -7.88 -14.32 14.58
N THR A 183 -8.01 -14.42 13.26
CA THR A 183 -8.46 -13.30 12.43
C THR A 183 -9.88 -12.84 12.83
N LEU A 184 -10.80 -13.77 13.11
CA LEU A 184 -12.15 -13.44 13.56
C LEU A 184 -12.14 -12.69 14.89
N GLN A 185 -11.31 -13.11 15.85
CA GLN A 185 -11.18 -12.41 17.13
C GLN A 185 -10.72 -10.95 16.92
N ILE A 186 -9.63 -10.75 16.15
CA ILE A 186 -9.10 -9.41 15.85
C ILE A 186 -10.16 -8.57 15.12
N VAL A 187 -10.84 -9.12 14.11
CA VAL A 187 -11.86 -8.39 13.36
C VAL A 187 -13.04 -8.02 14.27
N MET A 188 -13.53 -8.91 15.12
CA MET A 188 -14.64 -8.59 16.03
C MET A 188 -14.28 -7.48 17.00
N GLU A 189 -13.07 -7.51 17.58
CA GLU A 189 -12.54 -6.42 18.41
C GLU A 189 -12.45 -5.11 17.63
N SER A 190 -11.95 -5.15 16.39
CA SER A 190 -11.89 -3.98 15.51
C SER A 190 -13.27 -3.39 15.21
N LEU A 191 -14.30 -4.22 15.04
CA LEU A 191 -15.68 -3.76 14.84
C LEU A 191 -16.25 -3.10 16.10
N ASP A 192 -15.90 -3.60 17.29
CA ASP A 192 -16.33 -3.02 18.57
C ASP A 192 -15.68 -1.65 18.79
N ASN A 193 -14.41 -1.50 18.39
CA ASN A 193 -13.65 -0.25 18.51
C ASN A 193 -13.80 0.69 17.30
N ALA A 194 -14.51 0.27 16.25
CA ALA A 194 -14.59 0.96 14.96
C ALA A 194 -13.22 1.32 14.34
N GLU A 195 -12.17 0.55 14.64
CA GLU A 195 -10.82 0.73 14.12
C GLU A 195 -10.18 -0.63 13.78
N LEU A 196 -9.68 -0.75 12.55
CA LEU A 196 -8.93 -1.90 12.07
C LEU A 196 -7.46 -1.52 11.89
N ASN A 197 -6.56 -2.30 12.48
CA ASN A 197 -5.12 -2.13 12.28
C ASN A 197 -4.61 -3.15 11.25
N VAL A 198 -4.16 -2.63 10.12
CA VAL A 198 -3.52 -3.39 9.06
C VAL A 198 -2.02 -3.10 9.08
N PHE A 199 -1.20 -4.13 8.94
CA PHE A 199 0.25 -4.01 8.89
C PHE A 199 0.75 -4.56 7.57
N PHE A 200 1.68 -3.85 6.93
CA PHE A 200 2.32 -4.30 5.69
C PHE A 200 3.72 -3.69 5.56
N ASN A 201 4.59 -4.31 4.79
CA ASN A 201 5.91 -3.74 4.51
C ASN A 201 6.01 -3.18 3.08
N GLN A 202 7.01 -2.34 2.84
CA GLN A 202 7.40 -1.94 1.48
C GLN A 202 8.82 -2.40 1.18
N MET A 203 9.15 -2.49 -0.12
CA MET A 203 10.51 -2.74 -0.61
C MET A 203 11.17 -4.02 -0.04
N ASN A 204 10.37 -5.03 0.34
CA ASN A 204 10.83 -6.23 1.06
C ASN A 204 11.61 -5.91 2.36
N GLY A 205 11.36 -4.75 2.96
CA GLY A 205 12.03 -4.31 4.17
C GLY A 205 11.62 -5.08 5.42
N GLY A 206 12.42 -4.92 6.48
CA GLY A 206 12.23 -5.60 7.75
C GLY A 206 11.17 -4.99 8.67
N SER A 207 10.72 -3.76 8.40
CA SER A 207 9.78 -3.03 9.25
C SER A 207 8.37 -2.97 8.64
N ASP A 208 7.35 -2.97 9.47
CA ASP A 208 5.97 -2.89 9.00
C ASP A 208 5.40 -1.48 9.22
N ILE A 209 4.67 -0.99 8.21
CA ILE A 209 3.87 0.21 8.28
C ILE A 209 2.56 -0.17 8.95
N ARG A 210 2.22 0.50 10.07
CA ARG A 210 0.90 0.40 10.70
C ARG A 210 -0.07 1.34 9.99
N LEU A 211 -1.11 0.76 9.42
CA LEU A 211 -2.24 1.46 8.85
C LEU A 211 -3.45 1.33 9.79
N LYS A 212 -3.93 2.45 10.30
CA LYS A 212 -5.19 2.55 11.05
C LYS A 212 -6.32 2.88 10.09
N VAL A 213 -7.34 2.02 10.06
CA VAL A 213 -8.54 2.20 9.25
C VAL A 213 -9.73 2.44 10.18
N ALA A 214 -10.27 3.66 10.17
CA ALA A 214 -11.52 3.98 10.86
C ALA A 214 -12.71 3.33 10.11
N LEU A 215 -13.32 2.32 10.73
CA LEU A 215 -14.35 1.48 10.11
C LEU A 215 -15.72 2.14 10.00
N ASP A 216 -15.91 3.24 10.73
CA ASP A 216 -17.13 4.05 10.72
C ASP A 216 -17.08 5.18 9.69
N VAL A 217 -16.02 5.31 8.88
CA VAL A 217 -15.94 6.35 7.83
C VAL A 217 -16.58 5.82 6.54
N GLU A 218 -17.80 6.26 6.22
CA GLU A 218 -18.47 5.90 4.96
C GLU A 218 -17.78 6.55 3.77
N ARG A 219 -17.47 7.85 3.89
CA ARG A 219 -16.73 8.60 2.87
C ARG A 219 -16.05 9.84 3.47
N THR A 220 -15.03 10.33 2.79
CA THR A 220 -14.42 11.65 2.99
C THR A 220 -14.92 12.57 1.88
N ASP A 221 -15.41 13.76 2.21
CA ASP A 221 -15.85 14.73 1.21
C ASP A 221 -14.68 15.56 0.64
N ASP A 222 -14.98 16.42 -0.33
CA ASP A 222 -13.98 17.26 -1.01
C ASP A 222 -13.29 18.28 -0.07
N SER A 223 -13.87 18.54 1.11
CA SER A 223 -13.26 19.39 2.14
C SER A 223 -12.28 18.63 3.04
N GLY A 224 -12.28 17.29 2.95
CA GLY A 224 -11.54 16.40 3.84
C GLY A 224 -12.34 15.95 5.07
N ALA A 225 -13.60 16.38 5.21
CA ALA A 225 -14.44 16.01 6.33
C ALA A 225 -14.92 14.56 6.19
N LYS A 226 -14.89 13.82 7.30
CA LYS A 226 -15.27 12.40 7.35
C LYS A 226 -16.76 12.28 7.64
N VAL A 227 -17.52 11.74 6.68
CA VAL A 227 -18.92 11.34 6.89
C VAL A 227 -18.92 9.97 7.55
N ARG A 228 -19.43 9.91 8.79
CA ARG A 228 -19.40 8.70 9.61
C ARG A 228 -20.73 7.95 9.61
N SER A 229 -20.66 6.62 9.61
CA SER A 229 -21.79 5.70 9.55
C SER A 229 -21.41 4.31 10.06
N GLN A 230 -22.31 3.67 10.82
CA GLN A 230 -22.15 2.30 11.30
C GLN A 230 -22.62 1.24 10.28
N LYS A 231 -22.93 1.65 9.05
CA LYS A 231 -23.51 0.78 8.03
C LYS A 231 -22.58 -0.36 7.62
N ALA A 232 -21.29 -0.11 7.41
CA ALA A 232 -20.34 -1.15 7.04
C ALA A 232 -20.16 -2.19 8.16
N ILE A 233 -19.99 -1.71 9.39
CA ILE A 233 -19.84 -2.53 10.60
C ILE A 233 -21.08 -3.42 10.80
N SER A 234 -22.28 -2.82 10.80
CA SER A 234 -23.54 -3.57 11.01
C SER A 234 -23.82 -4.57 9.90
N ALA A 235 -23.59 -4.21 8.63
CA ALA A 235 -23.78 -5.10 7.50
C ALA A 235 -22.81 -6.29 7.53
N PHE A 236 -21.54 -6.06 7.89
CA PHE A 236 -20.55 -7.13 8.04
C PHE A 236 -20.92 -8.09 9.19
N ARG A 237 -21.28 -7.56 10.37
CA ARG A 237 -21.78 -8.39 11.50
C ARG A 237 -23.00 -9.21 11.12
N ALA A 238 -23.93 -8.64 10.35
CA ALA A 238 -25.12 -9.36 9.88
C ALA A 238 -24.80 -10.44 8.82
N CYS A 239 -23.70 -10.28 8.09
CA CYS A 239 -23.25 -11.23 7.07
C CYS A 239 -22.62 -12.49 7.68
N LEU A 240 -21.78 -12.35 8.71
CA LEU A 240 -21.02 -13.46 9.29
C LEU A 240 -21.88 -14.67 9.70
N PRO A 241 -22.99 -14.53 10.45
CA PRO A 241 -23.85 -15.66 10.78
C PRO A 241 -24.50 -16.31 9.56
N ARG A 242 -24.75 -15.53 8.49
CA ARG A 242 -25.33 -16.06 7.24
C ARG A 242 -24.32 -16.87 6.44
N LEU A 243 -23.05 -16.47 6.49
CA LEU A 243 -21.95 -17.22 5.91
C LEU A 243 -21.76 -18.56 6.63
N ILE A 244 -21.85 -18.57 7.96
CA ILE A 244 -21.65 -19.77 8.79
C ILE A 244 -22.87 -20.72 8.75
N ARG A 245 -24.10 -20.21 8.71
CA ARG A 245 -25.31 -21.05 8.77
C ARG A 245 -25.68 -21.77 7.47
N ARG A 246 -25.06 -21.42 6.34
CA ARG A 246 -25.38 -22.02 5.04
C ARG A 246 -24.53 -23.26 4.70
N SER A 247 -23.67 -23.70 5.61
CA SER A 247 -22.97 -24.99 5.54
C SER A 247 -23.76 -26.13 6.17
#